data_AF-A0A0D3BQ19-F1
#
_entry.id   AF-A0A0D3BQ19-F1
#
_cell.length_a   1.000
_cell.length_b   1.000
_cell.length_c   1.000
_cell.angle_alpha   90.00
_cell.angle_beta   90.00
_cell.angle_gamma   90.00
#
_symmetry.space_group_name_H-M   'P 1'
#
loop_
_entity.id
_entity.type
_entity.pdbx_description
1 polymer ?
#
loop_
_entity_poly.entity_id
_entity_poly.type
_entity_poly.pdbx_seq_one_letter_code
_entity_poly.pdbx_strand_id
1 'polypeptide(L)'
;MGAICNGVALHSPGFIPYCATFFVFTDYMRAAMRIAALSEAGVIYVMTHDSIGLGEDGPTHQPVEHLSSFRAMPNIMMFRPADGNETAGAYKIAVARRNTPSVLALSRQKLPQLPGTSIENVERGGYILSDNSNGNRPDVILVGTGSELEIAAKAGEELRKEGKSVRVVSFVGWELFDEQPDAYKESVLPSDVSARVSIEAGSTFGWGKVVGGKGKSIGIDSFGASAPAGKLYKEFGITIEAVVAAAKSLI
;
A
#
# COMPACT_ATOMS: atom_id res chain seq x y z
N MET A 1 -19.04 -16.09 -3.54
CA MET A 1 -18.26 -15.39 -4.59
C MET A 1 -16.85 -15.96 -4.73
N GLY A 2 -15.92 -15.72 -3.78
CA GLY A 2 -14.52 -16.17 -3.91
C GLY A 2 -14.33 -17.65 -4.25
N ALA A 3 -15.03 -18.57 -3.57
CA ALA A 3 -14.92 -20.00 -3.84
C ALA A 3 -15.39 -20.41 -5.26
N ILE A 4 -16.36 -19.69 -5.82
CA ILE A 4 -16.81 -19.89 -7.20
C ILE A 4 -15.68 -19.50 -8.16
N CYS A 5 -15.03 -18.35 -7.93
CA CYS A 5 -13.89 -17.92 -8.74
C CYS A 5 -12.72 -18.90 -8.68
N ASN A 6 -12.47 -19.54 -7.54
CA ASN A 6 -11.47 -20.60 -7.44
C ASN A 6 -11.84 -21.77 -8.38
N GLY A 7 -13.10 -22.21 -8.35
CA GLY A 7 -13.59 -23.23 -9.28
C GLY A 7 -13.41 -22.82 -10.74
N VAL A 8 -13.76 -21.58 -11.11
CA VAL A 8 -13.57 -21.05 -12.47
C VAL A 8 -12.09 -21.05 -12.88
N ALA A 9 -11.19 -20.62 -11.98
CA ALA A 9 -9.76 -20.60 -12.25
C ALA A 9 -9.17 -22.02 -12.44
N LEU A 10 -9.72 -23.02 -11.75
CA LEU A 10 -9.21 -24.39 -11.72
C LEU A 10 -9.88 -25.34 -12.73
N HIS A 11 -11.01 -24.97 -13.33
CA HIS A 11 -11.81 -25.89 -14.13
C HIS A 11 -11.22 -26.22 -15.52
N SER A 12 -10.71 -25.23 -16.25
CA SER A 12 -10.15 -25.43 -17.61
C SER A 12 -9.35 -24.19 -18.05
N PRO A 13 -8.27 -24.34 -18.86
CA PRO A 13 -7.45 -23.20 -19.28
C PRO A 13 -8.26 -22.14 -20.05
N GLY A 14 -8.00 -20.87 -19.75
CA GLY A 14 -8.47 -19.72 -20.54
C GLY A 14 -9.23 -18.66 -19.75
N PHE A 15 -9.94 -19.03 -18.67
CA PHE A 15 -10.65 -18.03 -17.86
C PHE A 15 -9.73 -17.35 -16.83
N ILE A 16 -9.89 -16.03 -16.71
CA ILE A 16 -9.24 -15.19 -15.69
C ILE A 16 -10.35 -14.57 -14.83
N PRO A 17 -10.77 -15.22 -13.74
CA PRO A 17 -11.87 -14.71 -12.94
C PRO A 17 -11.42 -13.52 -12.08
N TYR A 18 -12.26 -12.49 -12.06
CA TYR A 18 -12.22 -11.48 -11.02
C TYR A 18 -13.52 -11.50 -10.21
N CYS A 19 -13.45 -10.98 -8.98
CA CYS A 19 -14.64 -10.73 -8.18
C CYS A 19 -14.43 -9.54 -7.24
N ALA A 20 -15.51 -8.92 -6.78
CA ALA A 20 -15.43 -7.61 -6.15
C ALA A 20 -16.39 -7.41 -4.98
N THR A 21 -15.95 -6.63 -3.99
CA THR A 21 -16.77 -6.14 -2.87
C THR A 21 -16.06 -4.93 -2.23
N PHE A 22 -16.56 -4.43 -1.10
CA PHE A 22 -15.80 -3.51 -0.25
C PHE A 22 -14.71 -4.27 0.48
N PHE A 23 -13.55 -3.65 0.67
CA PHE A 23 -12.37 -4.33 1.21
C PHE A 23 -12.61 -4.87 2.62
N VAL A 24 -13.44 -4.16 3.42
CA VAL A 24 -13.84 -4.60 4.77
C VAL A 24 -14.58 -5.96 4.76
N PHE A 25 -15.26 -6.30 3.67
CA PHE A 25 -16.00 -7.55 3.56
C PHE A 25 -15.15 -8.71 3.02
N THR A 26 -13.85 -8.50 2.84
CA THR A 26 -12.94 -9.63 2.60
C THR A 26 -12.95 -10.62 3.76
N ASP A 27 -13.27 -10.18 4.98
CA ASP A 27 -13.48 -11.06 6.14
C ASP A 27 -14.51 -12.16 5.88
N TYR A 28 -15.62 -11.84 5.20
CA TYR A 28 -16.66 -12.83 4.85
C TYR A 28 -16.18 -13.90 3.87
N MET A 29 -15.12 -13.62 3.11
CA MET A 29 -14.58 -14.50 2.07
C MET A 29 -13.13 -14.90 2.31
N ARG A 30 -12.60 -14.63 3.50
CA ARG A 30 -11.20 -14.83 3.87
C ARG A 30 -10.73 -16.27 3.64
N ALA A 31 -11.55 -17.24 4.01
CA ALA A 31 -11.27 -18.66 3.79
C ALA A 31 -11.11 -18.98 2.29
N ALA A 32 -12.01 -18.47 1.44
CA ALA A 32 -11.94 -18.71 0.00
C ALA A 32 -10.71 -18.05 -0.64
N MET A 33 -10.34 -16.84 -0.21
CA MET A 33 -9.12 -16.16 -0.66
C MET A 33 -7.86 -16.91 -0.25
N ARG A 34 -7.81 -17.42 0.99
CA ARG A 34 -6.72 -18.28 1.45
C ARG A 34 -6.63 -19.60 0.66
N ILE A 35 -7.77 -20.19 0.32
CA ILE A 35 -7.78 -21.39 -0.54
C ILE A 35 -7.28 -21.05 -1.94
N ALA A 36 -7.60 -19.89 -2.50
CA ALA A 36 -7.05 -19.48 -3.80
C ALA A 36 -5.51 -19.40 -3.77
N ALA A 37 -4.97 -18.84 -2.69
CA ALA A 37 -3.52 -18.76 -2.48
C ALA A 37 -2.88 -20.14 -2.33
N LEU A 38 -3.52 -21.03 -1.56
CA LEU A 38 -3.04 -22.40 -1.35
C LEU A 38 -3.15 -23.27 -2.60
N SER A 39 -4.21 -23.13 -3.39
CA SER A 39 -4.48 -23.92 -4.58
C SER A 39 -3.89 -23.33 -5.86
N GLU A 40 -3.07 -22.29 -5.73
CA GLU A 40 -2.47 -21.56 -6.86
C GLU A 40 -3.50 -21.05 -7.88
N ALA A 41 -4.69 -20.66 -7.41
CA ALA A 41 -5.72 -20.09 -8.26
C ALA A 41 -5.50 -18.58 -8.40
N GLY A 42 -5.02 -18.13 -9.57
CA GLY A 42 -4.86 -16.71 -9.90
C GLY A 42 -6.19 -15.98 -10.11
N VAL A 43 -6.93 -15.80 -9.01
CA VAL A 43 -8.15 -14.99 -8.91
C VAL A 43 -7.79 -13.53 -8.64
N ILE A 44 -8.47 -12.61 -9.31
CA ILE A 44 -8.31 -11.17 -9.10
C ILE A 44 -9.41 -10.66 -8.18
N TYR A 45 -9.04 -10.20 -6.98
CA TYR A 45 -9.93 -9.67 -5.97
C TYR A 45 -9.91 -8.14 -6.01
N VAL A 46 -10.98 -7.54 -6.54
CA VAL A 46 -11.13 -6.10 -6.70
C VAL A 46 -11.87 -5.52 -5.48
N MET A 47 -11.13 -4.88 -4.59
CA MET A 47 -11.61 -4.52 -3.25
C MET A 47 -11.63 -3.01 -3.06
N THR A 48 -12.80 -2.39 -3.20
CA THR A 48 -12.95 -0.94 -3.11
C THR A 48 -13.17 -0.46 -1.67
N HIS A 49 -13.18 0.85 -1.44
CA HIS A 49 -13.43 1.44 -0.11
C HIS A 49 -12.40 0.92 0.91
N ASP A 50 -11.13 1.10 0.59
CA ASP A 50 -10.00 0.46 1.24
C ASP A 50 -9.61 0.99 2.63
N SER A 51 -10.24 2.07 3.10
CA SER A 51 -9.78 2.80 4.28
C SER A 51 -10.88 3.69 4.90
N ILE A 52 -10.54 4.45 5.94
CA ILE A 52 -11.35 5.55 6.49
C ILE A 52 -11.71 6.63 5.45
N GLY A 53 -11.04 6.65 4.28
CA GLY A 53 -11.39 7.52 3.15
C GLY A 53 -12.81 7.34 2.63
N LEU A 54 -13.48 6.23 3.00
CA LEU A 54 -14.89 6.06 2.69
C LEU A 54 -15.81 6.98 3.49
N GLY A 55 -15.41 7.47 4.66
CA GLY A 55 -16.20 8.43 5.43
C GLY A 55 -17.38 7.84 6.20
N GLU A 56 -18.57 8.31 5.91
CA GLU A 56 -19.74 8.30 6.79
C GLU A 56 -20.34 6.92 7.09
N ASP A 57 -20.04 5.88 6.32
CA ASP A 57 -20.53 4.52 6.64
C ASP A 57 -19.89 3.98 7.95
N GLY A 58 -18.79 4.59 8.38
CA GLY A 58 -18.26 4.42 9.73
C GLY A 58 -17.49 3.11 9.96
N PRO A 59 -17.17 2.80 11.23
CA PRO A 59 -16.16 1.80 11.58
C PRO A 59 -16.50 0.38 11.18
N THR A 60 -17.79 0.07 10.93
CA THR A 60 -18.21 -1.25 10.44
C THR A 60 -17.83 -1.49 8.97
N HIS A 61 -17.50 -0.43 8.23
CA HIS A 61 -17.16 -0.48 6.81
C HIS A 61 -15.71 -0.08 6.53
N GLN A 62 -14.98 0.42 7.52
CA GLN A 62 -13.64 1.00 7.35
C GLN A 62 -12.56 -0.05 7.66
N PRO A 63 -11.80 -0.52 6.65
CA PRO A 63 -10.68 -1.42 6.87
C PRO A 63 -9.59 -0.77 7.72
N VAL A 64 -8.97 -1.54 8.62
CA VAL A 64 -7.84 -1.10 9.45
C VAL A 64 -6.67 -2.08 9.33
N GLU A 65 -6.88 -3.31 9.81
CA GLU A 65 -5.93 -4.42 9.84
C GLU A 65 -5.82 -5.18 8.52
N HIS A 66 -6.72 -4.90 7.57
CA HIS A 66 -6.98 -5.74 6.42
C HIS A 66 -5.75 -5.86 5.51
N LEU A 67 -5.06 -4.74 5.24
CA LEU A 67 -3.80 -4.74 4.48
C LEU A 67 -2.75 -5.65 5.12
N SER A 68 -2.47 -5.45 6.41
CA SER A 68 -1.52 -6.25 7.17
C SER A 68 -1.91 -7.72 7.22
N SER A 69 -3.21 -8.02 7.32
CA SER A 69 -3.71 -9.38 7.30
C SER A 69 -3.39 -10.10 5.98
N PHE A 70 -3.50 -9.43 4.83
CA PHE A 70 -3.22 -10.04 3.52
C PHE A 70 -1.72 -10.07 3.22
N ARG A 71 -0.96 -9.04 3.63
CA ARG A 71 0.51 -9.06 3.58
C ARG A 71 1.12 -10.23 4.36
N ALA A 72 0.45 -10.66 5.43
CA ALA A 72 0.86 -11.81 6.23
C ALA A 72 0.44 -13.16 5.61
N MET A 73 -0.45 -13.18 4.61
CA MET A 73 -0.93 -14.41 4.00
C MET A 73 0.08 -14.91 2.95
N PRO A 74 0.52 -16.18 3.00
CA PRO A 74 1.41 -16.73 1.98
C PRO A 74 0.75 -16.80 0.60
N ASN A 75 1.54 -16.60 -0.46
CA ASN A 75 1.13 -16.70 -1.87
C ASN A 75 -0.12 -15.88 -2.22
N ILE A 76 -0.20 -14.63 -1.77
CA ILE A 76 -1.18 -13.67 -2.26
C ILE A 76 -0.49 -12.33 -2.52
N MET A 77 -0.81 -11.68 -3.62
CA MET A 77 -0.30 -10.33 -3.90
C MET A 77 -1.25 -9.31 -3.28
N MET A 78 -0.75 -8.43 -2.42
CA MET A 78 -1.56 -7.35 -1.82
C MET A 78 -1.14 -6.00 -2.42
N PHE A 79 -1.87 -5.57 -3.45
CA PHE A 79 -1.66 -4.28 -4.09
C PHE A 79 -2.51 -3.17 -3.47
N ARG A 80 -1.88 -2.02 -3.26
CA ARG A 80 -2.58 -0.78 -2.89
C ARG A 80 -2.07 0.39 -3.74
N PRO A 81 -2.56 0.52 -5.00
CA PRO A 81 -2.06 1.50 -5.95
C PRO A 81 -2.47 2.94 -5.56
N ALA A 82 -1.54 3.87 -5.73
CA ALA A 82 -1.72 5.28 -5.41
C ALA A 82 -2.50 6.08 -6.46
N ASP A 83 -2.44 5.66 -7.73
CA ASP A 83 -3.03 6.39 -8.83
C ASP A 83 -3.36 5.48 -10.02
N GLY A 84 -3.66 6.07 -11.18
CA GLY A 84 -4.04 5.34 -12.38
C GLY A 84 -2.91 4.51 -12.99
N ASN A 85 -1.66 4.98 -12.93
CA ASN A 85 -0.51 4.24 -13.44
C ASN A 85 -0.25 3.01 -12.58
N GLU A 86 -0.24 3.19 -11.27
CA GLU A 86 -0.05 2.05 -10.36
C GLU A 86 -1.21 1.06 -10.42
N THR A 87 -2.43 1.56 -10.61
CA THR A 87 -3.61 0.68 -10.79
C THR A 87 -3.45 -0.15 -12.06
N ALA A 88 -3.04 0.45 -13.18
CA ALA A 88 -2.78 -0.28 -14.42
C ALA A 88 -1.65 -1.31 -14.26
N GLY A 89 -0.56 -0.96 -13.55
CA GLY A 89 0.52 -1.89 -13.23
C GLY A 89 0.07 -3.06 -12.35
N ALA A 90 -0.74 -2.80 -11.32
CA ALA A 90 -1.30 -3.84 -10.46
C ALA A 90 -2.18 -4.82 -11.26
N TYR A 91 -3.03 -4.31 -12.15
CA TYR A 91 -3.82 -5.16 -13.05
C TYR A 91 -2.95 -5.96 -14.03
N LYS A 92 -1.92 -5.34 -14.62
CA LYS A 92 -0.97 -6.01 -15.53
C LYS A 92 -0.37 -7.24 -14.84
N ILE A 93 0.10 -7.09 -13.60
CA ILE A 93 0.71 -8.17 -12.83
C ILE A 93 -0.34 -9.21 -12.42
N ALA A 94 -1.53 -8.78 -11.97
CA ALA A 94 -2.61 -9.67 -11.55
C ALA A 94 -3.11 -10.57 -12.70
N VAL A 95 -3.13 -10.05 -13.93
CA VAL A 95 -3.47 -10.82 -15.13
C VAL A 95 -2.34 -11.79 -15.50
N ALA A 96 -1.09 -11.39 -15.35
CA ALA A 96 0.07 -12.21 -15.71
C ALA A 96 0.33 -13.36 -14.73
N ARG A 97 0.18 -13.13 -13.40
CA ARG A 97 0.45 -14.13 -12.36
C ARG A 97 -0.73 -15.07 -12.16
N ARG A 98 -0.81 -16.12 -12.98
CA ARG A 98 -1.95 -17.07 -12.93
C ARG A 98 -1.91 -18.10 -11.81
N ASN A 99 -0.79 -18.26 -11.13
CA ASN A 99 -0.62 -19.20 -10.02
C ASN A 99 -0.67 -18.53 -8.63
N THR A 100 -0.99 -17.23 -8.59
CA THR A 100 -1.03 -16.44 -7.36
C THR A 100 -2.23 -15.50 -7.41
N PRO A 101 -3.19 -15.55 -6.47
CA PRO A 101 -4.26 -14.57 -6.40
C PRO A 101 -3.73 -13.16 -6.13
N SER A 102 -4.43 -12.16 -6.63
CA SER A 102 -4.11 -10.75 -6.42
C SER A 102 -5.27 -10.02 -5.75
N VAL A 103 -5.00 -9.25 -4.71
CA VAL A 103 -5.94 -8.33 -4.06
C VAL A 103 -5.55 -6.92 -4.44
N LEU A 104 -6.50 -6.16 -4.97
CA LEU A 104 -6.34 -4.74 -5.29
C LEU A 104 -7.22 -3.94 -4.33
N ALA A 105 -6.61 -3.29 -3.35
CA ALA A 105 -7.27 -2.35 -2.46
C ALA A 105 -7.39 -0.98 -3.15
N LEU A 106 -8.62 -0.51 -3.39
CA LEU A 106 -8.92 0.66 -4.20
C LEU A 106 -9.71 1.70 -3.39
N SER A 107 -9.32 2.97 -3.53
CA SER A 107 -9.96 4.08 -2.79
C SER A 107 -11.40 4.34 -3.24
N ARG A 108 -12.21 4.91 -2.34
CA ARG A 108 -13.50 5.53 -2.71
C ARG A 108 -13.27 6.91 -3.32
N GLN A 109 -12.39 7.67 -2.68
CA GLN A 109 -12.06 9.04 -2.97
C GLN A 109 -11.19 9.17 -4.23
N LYS A 110 -11.27 10.35 -4.86
CA LYS A 110 -10.41 10.72 -5.99
C LYS A 110 -8.98 10.92 -5.51
N LEU A 111 -8.03 10.44 -6.30
CA LEU A 111 -6.60 10.61 -6.07
C LEU A 111 -5.95 11.31 -7.28
N PRO A 112 -4.90 12.12 -7.05
CA PRO A 112 -4.14 12.72 -8.14
C PRO A 112 -3.29 11.69 -8.88
N GLN A 113 -2.97 11.96 -10.14
CA GLN A 113 -1.86 11.27 -10.81
C GLN A 113 -0.55 11.90 -10.34
N LEU A 114 0.34 11.10 -9.76
CA LEU A 114 1.56 11.61 -9.15
C LEU A 114 2.75 11.54 -10.13
N PRO A 115 3.54 12.62 -10.28
CA PRO A 115 4.77 12.55 -11.06
C PRO A 115 5.71 11.47 -10.53
N GLY A 116 6.20 10.60 -11.42
CA GLY A 116 7.12 9.52 -11.08
C GLY A 116 6.44 8.16 -10.90
N THR A 117 5.11 8.09 -10.81
CA THR A 117 4.41 6.80 -10.86
C THR A 117 4.51 6.19 -12.25
N SER A 118 4.58 4.86 -12.31
CA SER A 118 4.63 4.15 -13.58
C SER A 118 4.01 2.75 -13.48
N ILE A 119 3.59 2.23 -14.62
CA ILE A 119 3.05 0.87 -14.74
C ILE A 119 4.17 -0.14 -14.46
N GLU A 120 5.36 0.10 -15.00
CA GLU A 120 6.51 -0.80 -14.92
C GLU A 120 7.09 -0.89 -13.51
N ASN A 121 7.15 0.22 -12.78
CA ASN A 121 7.73 0.23 -11.45
C ASN A 121 6.87 -0.51 -10.42
N VAL A 122 5.59 -0.79 -10.69
CA VAL A 122 4.78 -1.65 -9.83
C VAL A 122 5.38 -3.05 -9.71
N GLU A 123 6.06 -3.55 -10.75
CA GLU A 123 6.74 -4.86 -10.72
C GLU A 123 7.86 -4.92 -9.67
N ARG A 124 8.33 -3.77 -9.21
CA ARG A 124 9.32 -3.66 -8.13
C ARG A 124 8.71 -3.75 -6.73
N GLY A 125 7.40 -3.60 -6.61
CA GLY A 125 6.66 -3.58 -5.35
C GLY A 125 6.86 -2.32 -4.50
N GLY A 126 8.10 -1.86 -4.38
CA GLY A 126 8.47 -0.60 -3.76
C GLY A 126 9.56 0.10 -4.56
N TYR A 127 9.37 1.38 -4.89
CA TYR A 127 10.27 2.13 -5.75
C TYR A 127 10.32 3.61 -5.39
N ILE A 128 11.42 4.27 -5.76
CA ILE A 128 11.62 5.70 -5.52
C ILE A 128 10.69 6.49 -6.44
N LEU A 129 9.75 7.23 -5.84
CA LEU A 129 8.87 8.16 -6.53
C LEU A 129 9.60 9.48 -6.83
N SER A 130 10.32 10.01 -5.83
CA SER A 130 11.14 11.22 -5.97
C SER A 130 12.29 11.22 -4.98
N ASP A 131 13.42 11.81 -5.35
CA ASP A 131 14.61 11.91 -4.51
C ASP A 131 15.44 13.13 -4.91
N ASN A 132 16.00 13.84 -3.93
CA ASN A 132 16.95 14.94 -4.13
C ASN A 132 18.26 14.74 -3.36
N SER A 133 18.52 13.54 -2.86
CA SER A 133 19.76 13.18 -2.19
C SER A 133 20.90 12.93 -3.17
N ASN A 134 22.14 13.09 -2.67
CA ASN A 134 23.35 12.72 -3.39
C ASN A 134 23.93 11.43 -2.80
N GLY A 135 24.52 10.58 -3.65
CA GLY A 135 25.22 9.39 -3.18
C GLY A 135 24.34 8.35 -2.48
N ASN A 136 23.04 8.28 -2.82
CA ASN A 136 22.06 7.36 -2.23
C ASN A 136 21.86 7.53 -0.71
N ARG A 137 21.99 8.77 -0.20
CA ARG A 137 21.96 9.05 1.24
C ARG A 137 21.03 10.22 1.57
N PRO A 138 19.71 10.03 1.53
CA PRO A 138 18.75 11.02 2.01
C PRO A 138 18.83 11.20 3.53
N ASP A 139 18.47 12.39 4.02
CA ASP A 139 18.31 12.66 5.45
C ASP A 139 17.14 11.86 6.02
N VAL A 140 16.08 11.66 5.22
CA VAL A 140 14.89 10.88 5.60
C VAL A 140 14.23 10.22 4.41
N ILE A 141 13.66 9.04 4.63
CA ILE A 141 12.85 8.31 3.66
C ILE A 141 11.37 8.32 4.10
N LEU A 142 10.50 8.83 3.24
CA LEU A 142 9.05 8.80 3.41
C LEU A 142 8.47 7.68 2.55
N VAL A 143 7.73 6.76 3.14
CA VAL A 143 7.17 5.59 2.46
C VAL A 143 5.65 5.67 2.51
N GLY A 144 5.01 5.71 1.35
CA GLY A 144 3.55 5.80 1.23
C GLY A 144 2.98 4.70 0.35
N THR A 145 1.69 4.42 0.53
CA THR A 145 0.90 3.51 -0.31
C THR A 145 -0.45 4.16 -0.62
N GLY A 146 -1.08 3.76 -1.72
CA GLY A 146 -2.45 4.17 -2.01
C GLY A 146 -2.68 5.68 -1.92
N SER A 147 -3.80 6.04 -1.30
CA SER A 147 -4.19 7.43 -1.08
C SER A 147 -3.23 8.25 -0.23
N GLU A 148 -2.33 7.63 0.53
CA GLU A 148 -1.41 8.35 1.41
C GLU A 148 -0.08 8.69 0.72
N LEU A 149 0.17 8.16 -0.48
CA LEU A 149 1.39 8.51 -1.23
C LEU A 149 1.44 10.00 -1.58
N GLU A 150 0.29 10.64 -1.87
CA GLU A 150 0.26 12.08 -2.10
C GLU A 150 0.61 12.89 -0.84
N ILE A 151 0.31 12.36 0.34
CA ILE A 151 0.63 13.01 1.62
C ILE A 151 2.14 12.93 1.85
N ALA A 152 2.74 11.76 1.59
CA ALA A 152 4.20 11.58 1.64
C ALA A 152 4.92 12.49 0.63
N ALA A 153 4.41 12.61 -0.60
CA ALA A 153 4.98 13.48 -1.63
C ALA A 153 4.98 14.95 -1.21
N LYS A 154 3.83 15.47 -0.73
CA LYS A 154 3.69 16.85 -0.25
C LYS A 154 4.55 17.12 0.99
N ALA A 155 4.61 16.19 1.94
CA ALA A 155 5.50 16.31 3.10
C ALA A 155 6.98 16.35 2.69
N GLY A 156 7.35 15.58 1.66
CA GLY A 156 8.69 15.64 1.08
C GLY A 156 9.02 16.99 0.47
N GLU A 157 8.06 17.64 -0.21
CA GLU A 157 8.23 19.01 -0.72
C GLU A 157 8.44 20.03 0.40
N GLU A 158 7.67 19.96 1.48
CA GLU A 158 7.83 20.86 2.63
C GLU A 158 9.20 20.70 3.31
N LEU A 159 9.64 19.46 3.56
CA LEU A 159 10.96 19.19 4.13
C LEU A 159 12.11 19.65 3.23
N ARG A 160 11.95 19.54 1.90
CA ARG A 160 12.94 20.04 0.93
C ARG A 160 13.04 21.56 0.93
N LYS A 161 11.94 22.29 1.14
CA LYS A 161 11.97 23.77 1.32
C LYS A 161 12.80 24.19 2.53
N GLU A 162 12.91 23.30 3.52
CA GLU A 162 13.76 23.48 4.71
C GLU A 162 15.21 23.00 4.51
N GLY A 163 15.59 22.64 3.27
CA GLY A 163 16.95 22.23 2.92
C GLY A 163 17.28 20.77 3.24
N LYS A 164 16.29 19.93 3.51
CA LYS A 164 16.51 18.49 3.72
C LYS A 164 16.57 17.73 2.39
N SER A 165 17.40 16.70 2.36
CA SER A 165 17.38 15.66 1.31
C SER A 165 16.36 14.59 1.69
N VAL A 166 15.33 14.43 0.86
CA VAL A 166 14.18 13.57 1.13
C VAL A 166 13.95 12.64 -0.02
N ARG A 167 13.85 11.35 0.30
CA ARG A 167 13.40 10.33 -0.62
C ARG A 167 11.95 9.98 -0.32
N VAL A 168 11.11 9.97 -1.36
CA VAL A 168 9.73 9.47 -1.29
C VAL A 168 9.68 8.16 -2.03
N VAL A 169 9.16 7.12 -1.38
CA VAL A 169 9.04 5.76 -1.91
C VAL A 169 7.56 5.42 -2.00
N SER A 170 7.11 5.00 -3.18
CA SER A 170 5.85 4.27 -3.32
C SER A 170 6.06 2.81 -2.95
N PHE A 171 5.19 2.25 -2.12
CA PHE A 171 5.31 0.87 -1.63
C PHE A 171 4.03 0.06 -1.95
N VAL A 172 3.68 0.04 -3.23
CA VAL A 172 2.42 -0.50 -3.80
C VAL A 172 2.18 -1.99 -3.54
N GLY A 173 3.21 -2.83 -3.42
CA GLY A 173 3.08 -4.27 -3.21
C GLY A 173 4.28 -4.87 -2.48
N TRP A 174 4.09 -5.31 -1.23
CA TRP A 174 5.19 -5.73 -0.35
C TRP A 174 5.84 -7.02 -0.83
N GLU A 175 5.02 -7.95 -1.31
CA GLU A 175 5.48 -9.28 -1.74
C GLU A 175 6.43 -9.15 -2.93
N LEU A 176 6.13 -8.26 -3.88
CA LEU A 176 7.00 -7.99 -5.02
C LEU A 176 8.32 -7.31 -4.62
N PHE A 177 8.30 -6.45 -3.60
CA PHE A 177 9.52 -5.82 -3.09
C PHE A 177 10.40 -6.85 -2.39
N ASP A 178 9.80 -7.75 -1.62
CA ASP A 178 10.48 -8.87 -0.97
C ASP A 178 11.13 -9.84 -1.98
N GLU A 179 10.54 -10.00 -3.16
CA GLU A 179 11.12 -10.78 -4.27
C GLU A 179 12.32 -10.10 -4.96
N GLN A 180 12.57 -8.80 -4.73
CA GLN A 180 13.68 -8.11 -5.39
C GLN A 180 15.05 -8.54 -4.81
N PRO A 181 16.12 -8.49 -5.63
CA PRO A 181 17.48 -8.70 -5.14
C PRO A 181 17.84 -7.69 -4.03
N ASP A 182 18.68 -8.11 -3.08
CA ASP A 182 19.07 -7.26 -1.94
C ASP A 182 19.72 -5.94 -2.39
N ALA A 183 20.49 -5.95 -3.49
CA ALA A 183 21.06 -4.73 -4.07
C ALA A 183 20.00 -3.71 -4.52
N TYR A 184 18.83 -4.16 -4.97
CA TYR A 184 17.72 -3.27 -5.31
C TYR A 184 17.03 -2.76 -4.04
N LYS A 185 16.79 -3.63 -3.06
CA LYS A 185 16.21 -3.21 -1.78
C LYS A 185 17.07 -2.14 -1.09
N GLU A 186 18.39 -2.32 -1.11
CA GLU A 186 19.37 -1.36 -0.58
C GLU A 186 19.41 -0.04 -1.38
N SER A 187 19.18 -0.09 -2.70
CA SER A 187 19.11 1.13 -3.51
C SER A 187 17.86 1.95 -3.22
N VAL A 188 16.76 1.34 -2.78
CA VAL A 188 15.52 2.04 -2.41
C VAL A 188 15.52 2.45 -0.93
N LEU A 189 15.87 1.52 -0.04
CA LEU A 189 15.85 1.65 1.42
C LEU A 189 17.25 1.43 2.03
N PRO A 190 18.21 2.32 1.76
CA PRO A 190 19.60 2.15 2.19
C PRO A 190 19.70 1.99 3.71
N SER A 191 20.45 0.97 4.13
CA SER A 191 20.57 0.52 5.51
C SER A 191 21.22 1.54 6.44
N ASP A 192 22.04 2.45 5.90
CA ASP A 192 22.66 3.55 6.63
C ASP A 192 21.69 4.71 6.94
N VAL A 193 20.53 4.77 6.25
CA VAL A 193 19.47 5.74 6.52
C VAL A 193 18.38 5.13 7.40
N SER A 194 18.52 5.35 8.71
CA SER A 194 17.55 4.86 9.72
C SER A 194 16.36 5.79 9.96
N ALA A 195 16.42 7.04 9.48
CA ALA A 195 15.31 7.99 9.54
C ALA A 195 14.28 7.63 8.46
N ARG A 196 13.24 6.90 8.85
CA ARG A 196 12.20 6.41 7.96
C ARG A 196 10.82 6.67 8.56
N VAL A 197 9.90 7.19 7.74
CA VAL A 197 8.50 7.40 8.12
C VAL A 197 7.61 6.68 7.12
N SER A 198 6.74 5.78 7.59
CA SER A 198 5.67 5.24 6.75
C SER A 198 4.37 5.98 7.01
N ILE A 199 3.53 6.11 5.98
CA ILE A 199 2.17 6.62 6.10
C ILE A 199 1.19 5.76 5.28
N GLU A 200 0.15 5.27 5.94
CA GLU A 200 -0.90 4.43 5.35
C GLU A 200 -2.18 4.51 6.20
N ALA A 201 -3.34 4.70 5.58
CA ALA A 201 -4.63 4.66 6.26
C ALA A 201 -5.08 3.22 6.57
N GLY A 202 -4.27 2.54 7.39
CA GLY A 202 -4.47 1.22 7.96
C GLY A 202 -3.59 1.07 9.21
N SER A 203 -3.55 -0.14 9.78
CA SER A 203 -2.74 -0.41 10.97
C SER A 203 -1.25 -0.23 10.71
N THR A 204 -0.53 0.28 11.72
CA THR A 204 0.92 0.35 11.72
C THR A 204 1.58 -1.04 11.85
N PHE A 205 0.81 -2.08 12.17
CA PHE A 205 1.29 -3.44 12.30
C PHE A 205 1.98 -3.93 11.01
N GLY A 206 3.23 -4.37 11.15
CA GLY A 206 4.08 -4.85 10.06
C GLY A 206 5.04 -3.80 9.49
N TRP A 207 4.72 -2.49 9.59
CA TRP A 207 5.56 -1.41 9.05
C TRP A 207 6.97 -1.35 9.66
N GLY A 208 7.15 -1.89 10.87
CA GLY A 208 8.48 -2.07 11.48
C GLY A 208 9.48 -2.85 10.60
N LYS A 209 9.02 -3.71 9.68
CA LYS A 209 9.88 -4.39 8.68
C LYS A 209 10.52 -3.41 7.69
N VAL A 210 9.84 -2.31 7.39
CA VAL A 210 10.25 -1.31 6.39
C VAL A 210 10.96 -0.13 7.05
N VAL A 211 10.36 0.42 8.11
CA VAL A 211 10.90 1.63 8.78
C VAL A 211 11.94 1.32 9.86
N GLY A 212 12.03 0.06 10.31
CA GLY A 212 12.97 -0.37 11.35
C GLY A 212 12.62 0.16 12.74
N GLY A 213 13.40 -0.25 13.76
CA GLY A 213 13.13 0.08 15.16
C GLY A 213 13.29 1.56 15.54
N LYS A 214 13.94 2.37 14.69
CA LYS A 214 14.07 3.82 14.88
C LYS A 214 13.03 4.62 14.10
N GLY A 215 12.39 4.01 13.11
CA GLY A 215 11.43 4.69 12.25
C GLY A 215 10.10 5.01 12.95
N LYS A 216 9.24 5.72 12.23
CA LYS A 216 7.87 6.05 12.67
C LYS A 216 6.87 5.55 11.63
N SER A 217 5.70 5.15 12.10
CA SER A 217 4.58 4.76 11.24
C SER A 217 3.37 5.58 11.60
N ILE A 218 2.78 6.23 10.61
CA ILE A 218 1.56 7.02 10.71
C ILE A 218 0.46 6.21 10.06
N GLY A 219 -0.59 5.95 10.84
CA GLY A 219 -1.74 5.18 10.41
C GLY A 219 -2.79 5.17 11.51
N ILE A 220 -3.65 4.16 11.49
CA ILE A 220 -4.74 4.01 12.44
C ILE A 220 -4.69 2.61 13.08
N ASP A 221 -4.46 2.54 14.39
CA ASP A 221 -4.40 1.28 15.16
C ASP A 221 -5.65 1.04 16.02
N SER A 222 -6.68 1.86 15.81
CA SER A 222 -8.02 1.70 16.39
C SER A 222 -9.04 1.44 15.27
N PHE A 223 -10.28 1.12 15.63
CA PHE A 223 -11.37 1.30 14.67
C PHE A 223 -11.51 2.76 14.26
N GLY A 224 -12.15 2.98 13.11
CA GLY A 224 -12.46 4.32 12.62
C GLY A 224 -13.72 4.93 13.26
N ALA A 225 -14.36 5.85 12.56
CA ALA A 225 -15.53 6.58 13.03
C ALA A 225 -16.44 7.01 11.88
N SER A 226 -17.72 7.28 12.17
CA SER A 226 -18.68 7.81 11.21
C SER A 226 -18.55 9.34 11.12
N ALA A 227 -17.81 9.84 10.13
CA ALA A 227 -17.71 11.26 9.80
C ALA A 227 -17.20 11.43 8.35
N PRO A 228 -17.28 12.65 7.76
CA PRO A 228 -16.67 12.92 6.46
C PRO A 228 -15.17 12.60 6.46
N ALA A 229 -14.67 12.00 5.36
CA ALA A 229 -13.29 11.50 5.25
C ALA A 229 -12.23 12.54 5.66
N GLY A 230 -12.32 13.79 5.18
CA GLY A 230 -11.35 14.83 5.53
C GLY A 230 -11.28 15.13 7.03
N LYS A 231 -12.40 14.98 7.76
CA LYS A 231 -12.40 15.09 9.22
C LYS A 231 -11.72 13.88 9.84
N LEU A 232 -12.02 12.67 9.37
CA LEU A 232 -11.39 11.44 9.87
C LEU A 232 -9.86 11.49 9.72
N TYR A 233 -9.34 11.86 8.55
CA TYR A 233 -7.89 11.99 8.33
C TYR A 233 -7.24 12.96 9.32
N LYS A 234 -7.88 14.10 9.57
CA LYS A 234 -7.39 15.10 10.54
C LYS A 234 -7.41 14.57 11.97
N GLU A 235 -8.51 13.98 12.41
CA GLU A 235 -8.66 13.48 13.79
C GLU A 235 -7.73 12.29 14.08
N PHE A 236 -7.51 11.41 13.09
CA PHE A 236 -6.57 10.29 13.22
C PHE A 236 -5.11 10.67 12.94
N GLY A 237 -4.81 11.94 12.65
CA GLY A 237 -3.43 12.40 12.46
C GLY A 237 -2.76 11.87 11.19
N ILE A 238 -3.52 11.47 10.17
CA ILE A 238 -3.02 11.03 8.87
C ILE A 238 -2.90 12.27 7.99
N THR A 239 -1.93 13.14 8.29
CA THR A 239 -1.79 14.44 7.64
C THR A 239 -0.36 14.74 7.24
N ILE A 240 -0.19 15.74 6.37
CA ILE A 240 1.12 16.22 5.93
C ILE A 240 1.95 16.69 7.13
N GLU A 241 1.32 17.43 8.04
CA GLU A 241 1.97 17.98 9.23
C GLU A 241 2.49 16.87 10.15
N ALA A 242 1.72 15.78 10.30
CA ALA A 242 2.15 14.63 11.07
C ALA A 242 3.38 13.95 10.45
N VAL A 243 3.41 13.79 9.12
CA VAL A 243 4.60 13.24 8.41
C VAL A 243 5.81 14.13 8.60
N VAL A 244 5.66 15.45 8.41
CA VAL A 244 6.76 16.42 8.58
C VAL A 244 7.28 16.40 10.02
N ALA A 245 6.40 16.40 11.02
CA ALA A 245 6.78 16.34 12.42
C ALA A 245 7.50 15.03 12.78
N ALA A 246 6.98 13.89 12.30
CA ALA A 246 7.62 12.60 12.49
C ALA A 246 9.01 12.56 11.86
N ALA A 247 9.15 13.03 10.62
CA ALA A 247 10.42 13.09 9.91
C ALA A 247 11.44 13.96 10.67
N LYS A 248 11.05 15.16 11.11
CA LYS A 248 11.92 16.06 11.89
C LYS A 248 12.37 15.47 13.21
N SER A 249 11.56 14.61 13.84
CA SER A 249 11.94 13.94 15.09
C SER A 249 13.01 12.87 14.92
N LEU A 250 13.32 12.47 13.68
CA LEU A 250 14.27 11.41 13.33
C LEU A 250 15.60 11.92 12.76
N ILE A 251 15.67 13.19 12.36
CA ILE A 251 16.82 13.82 11.70
C ILE A 251 17.65 14.61 12.71
#